data_AF-A0A3A3FP71-F1
#
_entry.id   AF-A0A3A3FP71-F1
#
_cell.length_a   1.000
_cell.length_b   1.000
_cell.length_c   1.000
_cell.angle_alpha   90.00
_cell.angle_beta   90.00
_cell.angle_gamma   90.00
#
_symmetry.space_group_name_H-M   'P 1'
#
loop_
_entity.id
_entity.type
_entity.pdbx_description
1 polymer ?
#
loop_
_entity_poly.entity_id
_entity_poly.type
_entity_poly.pdbx_seq_one_letter_code
_entity_poly.pdbx_strand_id
1 'polypeptide(L)' 'MYMVYWTEVEDGAASARGREFASDDMSMAMKFMEELRARQRAGESICFVAMSSENPDSVGHPGVADPSPDYNWKKRRR' A
#
# COMPACT_ATOMS: atom_id res chain seq x y z
N MET A 1 5.44 8.99 10.44
CA MET A 1 5.63 9.37 9.02
C MET A 1 5.11 8.24 8.14
N TYR A 2 4.51 8.55 7.00
CA TYR A 2 4.24 7.57 5.92
C TYR A 2 5.14 7.87 4.73
N MET A 3 5.63 6.83 4.08
CA MET A 3 6.41 6.94 2.86
C MET A 3 5.81 6.04 1.80
N VAL A 4 5.49 6.59 0.64
CA VAL A 4 5.00 5.84 -0.51
C VAL A 4 6.12 5.70 -1.53
N TYR A 5 6.43 4.48 -1.91
CA TYR A 5 7.41 4.15 -2.94
C TYR A 5 6.70 3.56 -4.16
N TRP A 6 7.24 3.85 -5.34
CA TRP A 6 6.82 3.24 -6.60
C TRP A 6 7.98 3.22 -7.58
N THR A 7 7.85 2.46 -8.66
CA THR A 7 8.81 2.42 -9.77
C THR A 7 8.12 2.93 -11.03
N GLU A 8 8.78 3.83 -11.73
CA GLU A 8 8.41 4.25 -13.09
C GLU A 8 9.36 3.58 -14.07
N VAL A 9 8.82 2.96 -15.11
CA VAL A 9 9.59 2.35 -16.19
C VAL A 9 9.41 3.20 -17.45
N GLU A 10 10.48 3.86 -17.88
CA GLU A 10 10.51 4.70 -19.08
C GLU A 10 11.63 4.18 -19.99
N ASP A 11 11.33 3.98 -21.28
CA ASP A 11 12.28 3.47 -22.29
C ASP A 11 13.05 2.19 -21.87
N GLY A 12 12.40 1.34 -21.06
CA GLY A 12 12.99 0.10 -20.53
C GLY A 12 13.90 0.28 -19.32
N ALA A 13 14.10 1.50 -18.83
CA ALA A 13 14.83 1.81 -17.61
C ALA A 13 13.86 1.98 -16.42
N ALA A 14 14.15 1.31 -15.31
CA ALA A 14 13.37 1.43 -14.07
C ALA A 14 13.97 2.50 -13.16
N SER A 15 13.14 3.43 -12.69
CA SER A 15 13.50 4.47 -11.73
C SER A 15 12.66 4.36 -10.46
N ALA A 16 13.34 4.29 -9.32
CA ALA A 16 12.68 4.28 -8.02
C ALA A 16 12.24 5.70 -7.64
N ARG A 17 11.01 5.82 -7.16
CA ARG A 17 10.41 7.06 -6.68
C ARG A 17 9.92 6.90 -5.26
N GLY A 18 9.89 8.00 -4.53
CA GLY A 18 9.42 8.05 -3.15
C GLY A 18 8.75 9.39 -2.85
N ARG A 19 7.71 9.36 -2.01
CA ARG A 19 7.04 10.54 -1.50
C ARG A 19 6.67 10.37 -0.04
N GLU A 20 7.08 11.35 0.76
CA GLU A 20 6.78 11.43 2.19
C GLU A 20 5.41 12.08 2.44
N PHE A 21 4.74 11.60 3.48
CA PHE A 21 3.52 12.15 4.05
C PHE A 21 3.64 12.21 5.58
N ALA A 22 3.05 13.24 6.18
CA ALA A 22 3.03 13.43 7.63
C ALA A 22 2.30 12.26 8.34
N SER A 23 2.64 12.01 9.60
CA SER A 23 2.07 10.90 10.39
C SER A 23 0.56 10.99 10.64
N ASP A 24 0.00 12.20 10.58
CA ASP A 24 -1.42 12.47 10.72
C ASP A 24 -2.17 12.43 9.39
N ASP A 25 -1.46 12.26 8.26
CA ASP A 25 -2.02 12.38 6.91
C ASP A 25 -2.08 11.04 6.15
N MET A 26 -2.44 9.97 6.85
CA MET A 26 -2.57 8.62 6.28
C MET A 26 -3.54 8.58 5.10
N SER A 27 -4.65 9.31 5.20
CA SER A 27 -5.68 9.34 4.15
C SER A 27 -5.15 9.87 2.82
N MET A 28 -4.26 10.87 2.85
CA MET A 28 -3.65 11.39 1.63
C MET A 28 -2.61 10.43 1.05
N ALA A 29 -1.82 9.76 1.89
CA ALA A 29 -0.90 8.72 1.43
C ALA A 29 -1.66 7.58 0.72
N MET A 30 -2.78 7.13 1.29
CA MET A 30 -3.66 6.11 0.71
C MET A 30 -4.29 6.57 -0.60
N LYS A 31 -4.79 7.81 -0.65
CA LYS A 31 -5.35 8.39 -1.88
C LYS A 31 -4.32 8.46 -3.00
N PHE A 32 -3.11 8.89 -2.69
CA PHE A 32 -2.00 8.96 -3.64
C PHE A 32 -1.63 7.57 -4.20
N MET A 33 -1.61 6.53 -3.35
CA MET A 33 -1.41 5.16 -3.85
C MET A 33 -2.52 4.70 -4.80
N GLU A 34 -3.78 5.05 -4.53
CA GLU A 34 -4.88 4.71 -5.44
C GLU A 34 -4.78 5.45 -6.78
N GLU A 35 -4.31 6.70 -6.76
CA GLU A 35 -4.00 7.44 -7.99
C GLU A 35 -2.90 6.74 -8.80
N LEU A 36 -1.82 6.28 -8.16
CA LEU A 36 -0.76 5.49 -8.82
C LEU A 36 -1.31 4.18 -9.42
N ARG A 37 -2.17 3.46 -8.68
CA ARG A 37 -2.81 2.24 -9.18
C ARG A 37 -3.81 2.52 -10.31
N ALA A 38 -4.48 3.67 -10.30
CA ALA A 38 -5.34 4.09 -11.40
C ALA A 38 -4.53 4.35 -12.66
N ARG A 39 -3.40 5.06 -12.55
CA ARG A 39 -2.45 5.30 -13.65
C ARG A 39 -1.88 3.99 -14.20
N GLN A 40 -1.47 3.07 -13.32
CA GLN A 40 -1.05 1.73 -13.71
C GLN A 40 -2.13 1.00 -14.51
N ARG A 41 -3.39 1.03 -14.05
CA ARG A 41 -4.53 0.42 -14.76
C ARG A 41 -4.84 1.10 -16.11
N ALA A 42 -4.53 2.38 -16.24
CA ALA A 42 -4.64 3.12 -17.50
C ALA A 42 -3.52 2.80 -18.50
N GLY A 43 -2.56 1.95 -18.13
CA GLY A 43 -1.46 1.51 -19.00
C GLY A 43 -0.17 2.30 -18.82
N GLU A 44 -0.10 3.22 -17.85
CA GLU A 44 1.19 3.81 -17.49
C GLU A 44 2.12 2.76 -16.88
N SER A 45 3.41 2.91 -17.16
CA SER A 45 4.45 1.97 -16.76
C SER A 45 4.88 2.21 -15.31
N ILE A 46 3.92 2.08 -14.40
CA ILE A 46 4.09 2.19 -12.95
C ILE A 46 4.01 0.79 -12.35
N CYS A 47 4.94 0.46 -11.47
CA CYS A 47 4.95 -0.80 -10.75
C CYS A 47 5.46 -0.65 -9.31
N PHE A 48 5.33 -1.73 -8.52
CA PHE A 48 5.82 -1.81 -7.14
C PHE A 48 5.34 -0.68 -6.20
N VAL A 49 4.05 -0.31 -6.26
CA VAL A 49 3.45 0.68 -5.36
C VAL A 49 3.34 0.11 -3.94
N ALA A 50 4.14 0.64 -3.02
CA ALA A 50 4.21 0.21 -1.63
C ALA A 50 4.20 1.42 -0.67
N MET A 51 3.67 1.22 0.54
CA MET A 51 3.74 2.23 1.60
C MET A 51 4.40 1.62 2.83
N SER A 52 5.30 2.37 3.45
CA SER A 52 5.88 2.06 4.76
C SER A 52 5.51 3.15 5.76
N SER A 53 5.39 2.77 7.04
CA SER A 53 5.13 3.72 8.12
C SER A 53 6.00 3.39 9.31
N GLU A 54 6.46 4.43 10.00
CA GLU A 54 7.06 4.33 11.34
C GLU A 54 6.05 4.71 12.43
N ASN A 55 4.75 4.77 12.11
CA ASN A 55 3.74 5.11 13.09
C ASN A 55 3.73 4.05 14.22
N PRO A 56 4.08 4.41 15.46
CA PRO A 56 4.15 3.48 16.58
C PRO A 56 2.77 2.92 16.97
N ASP A 57 1.69 3.60 16.60
CA ASP A 57 0.32 3.14 16.83
C ASP A 57 -0.16 2.15 15.74
N SER A 58 0.62 2.00 14.66
CA SER A 58 0.39 1.06 13.57
C SER A 58 1.14 -0.27 13.78
N VAL A 59 1.43 -0.64 15.04
CA VAL A 59 2.05 -1.92 15.43
C VAL A 59 1.04 -3.04 15.69
N GLY A 60 -0.23 -2.86 15.34
CA GLY A 60 -1.21 -3.94 15.41
C GLY A 60 -0.85 -5.08 14.46
N HIS A 61 -1.00 -6.33 14.91
CA HIS A 61 -0.74 -7.50 14.07
C HIS A 61 -1.57 -7.42 12.76
N PRO A 62 -0.95 -7.27 11.58
CA PRO A 62 -1.69 -7.20 10.34
C PRO A 62 -2.41 -8.54 10.11
N GLY A 63 -3.74 -8.52 10.14
CA GLY A 63 -4.58 -9.66 9.78
C GLY A 63 -4.81 -10.71 10.86
N VAL A 64 -4.39 -10.51 12.11
CA VAL A 64 -4.81 -11.39 13.22
C VAL A 64 -6.10 -10.83 13.79
N ALA A 65 -7.23 -11.20 13.18
CA ALA A 65 -8.42 -11.37 14.00
C ALA A 65 -8.08 -12.52 14.95
N ASP A 66 -8.00 -12.29 16.27
CA ASP A 66 -8.05 -13.38 17.25
C ASP A 66 -9.45 -13.97 17.15
N PRO A 67 -9.66 -15.03 16.37
CA PRO A 67 -10.99 -15.54 16.16
C PRO A 67 -11.38 -16.24 17.46
N SER A 68 -12.64 -16.13 17.88
CA SER A 68 -13.16 -17.01 18.94
C SER A 68 -12.82 -18.48 18.62
N PRO A 69 -12.61 -19.36 19.62
CA PRO A 69 -12.45 -20.79 19.38
C PRO A 69 -13.52 -21.40 18.44
N ASP A 70 -14.71 -20.79 18.40
CA ASP A 70 -15.84 -21.21 17.58
C ASP A 70 -15.85 -20.57 16.17
N TYR A 71 -14.81 -19.82 15.79
CA TYR A 71 -14.78 -19.11 14.52
C TYR A 71 -14.69 -20.09 13.36
N ASN A 72 -15.73 -20.07 12.52
CA ASN A 72 -15.84 -20.96 11.38
C ASN A 72 -14.98 -20.45 10.22
N TRP A 73 -13.75 -20.97 10.08
CA TRP A 73 -12.83 -20.67 8.98
C TRP A 73 -13.36 -21.16 7.63
N LYS A 74 -14.31 -20.42 7.04
CA LYS A 74 -14.72 -20.64 5.67
C LYS A 74 -13.75 -19.90 4.75
N LYS A 75 -12.78 -20.62 4.16
CA LYS A 75 -12.05 -20.12 2.99
C LYS A 75 -13.09 -19.74 1.93
N ARG A 76 -13.17 -18.45 1.56
CA ARG A 76 -13.92 -18.03 0.36
C ARG A 76 -13.28 -18.75 -0.83
N ARG A 77 -14.03 -19.67 -1.43
CA ARG A 77 -13.72 -20.22 -2.76
C ARG A 77 -14.77 -19.65 -3.71
N ARG A 78 -14.27 -19.05 -4.79
CA ARG A 78 -14.92 -18.25 -5.84
C ARG A 78 -15.06 -16.77 -5.55
#